data_AF-A0A960FC41-F1
#
_entry.id   AF-A0A960FC41-F1
#
_cell.length_a   1.000
_cell.length_b   1.000
_cell.length_c   1.000
_cell.angle_alpha   90.00
_cell.angle_beta   90.00
_cell.angle_gamma   90.00
#
_symmetry.space_group_name_H-M   'P 1'
#
loop_
_entity.id
_entity.type
_entity.pdbx_description
1 polymer ?
#
loop_
_entity_poly.entity_id
_entity_poly.type
_entity_poly.pdbx_seq_one_letter_code
_entity_poly.pdbx_strand_id
1 'polypeptide(L)'
;MSGISRQAVLDACGYFDGWLDVQRRRHRVPGVQAAVWHDGEVVFSTALGVSDESTGEPLTTGHLFRIASHSKTFTATAVMQLVERGDLRLDDTVGQWVPALAGTGIAAVKLRELMAHAGGVVRDGWDGDFWQLFHAFPDQDELVRIATDAADVVPRNERFKYSNVGYSLLGQVIEAASGQTYRAYVAEHVVGPLGLVDTGPDLDPARADRYAGGHGWLDEGRRLPIDHIDTGAMSSATGFFSTAEELVRYAGAHCFGDDRLLSDDAKREMQRTEWEVEGTGTSYGLGFAIHTIGGRRVIGHGGGYPGHITRTHVDPVDRLAVSVFTNAIDGPALGMANAAVALVNLAADQHTPTSEGAAVAGVDPRRFCGRFANVWGAFDVVALGGRLLQLTPTLDDPTASYAVLDIVDDHTLRYTTTTGYGSYGEPVRYTFGDDGTVLSLRGGSGSTSVPLDRYRAAVAARDRLTLGDRLIG
;
A
#
# COMPACT_ATOMS: atom_id res chain seq x y z
N MET A 1 -11.82 20.64 -7.85
CA MET A 1 -12.95 20.13 -7.04
C MET A 1 -12.69 18.65 -6.88
N SER A 2 -12.59 18.16 -5.64
CA SER A 2 -12.36 16.72 -5.38
C SER A 2 -13.44 15.90 -6.07
N GLY A 3 -13.03 14.92 -6.87
CA GLY A 3 -13.91 13.99 -7.56
C GLY A 3 -14.52 12.93 -6.63
N ILE A 4 -14.09 12.87 -5.36
CA ILE A 4 -14.55 11.87 -4.38
C ILE A 4 -15.14 12.54 -3.14
N SER A 5 -16.26 12.00 -2.65
CA SER A 5 -16.87 12.46 -1.42
C SER A 5 -16.23 11.76 -0.21
N ARG A 6 -16.18 12.46 0.94
CA ARG A 6 -15.74 11.84 2.20
C ARG A 6 -16.57 10.58 2.54
N GLN A 7 -17.87 10.61 2.26
CA GLN A 7 -18.73 9.45 2.52
C GLN A 7 -18.34 8.24 1.66
N ALA A 8 -17.99 8.42 0.38
CA ALA A 8 -17.53 7.33 -0.47
C ALA A 8 -16.24 6.69 0.08
N VAL A 9 -15.31 7.50 0.59
CA VAL A 9 -14.08 7.00 1.23
C VAL A 9 -14.41 6.20 2.50
N LEU A 10 -15.30 6.71 3.35
CA LEU A 10 -15.71 6.02 4.58
C LEU A 10 -16.43 4.70 4.29
N ASP A 11 -17.34 4.67 3.31
CA ASP A 11 -18.03 3.44 2.89
C ASP A 11 -17.03 2.39 2.39
N ALA A 12 -16.06 2.81 1.56
CA ALA A 12 -14.99 1.93 1.09
C ALA A 12 -14.15 1.37 2.23
N CYS A 13 -13.76 2.21 3.19
CA CYS A 13 -13.00 1.79 4.38
C CYS A 13 -13.78 0.79 5.24
N GLY A 14 -15.09 0.97 5.37
CA GLY A 14 -15.97 0.05 6.13
C GLY A 14 -15.97 -1.37 5.58
N TYR A 15 -15.85 -1.54 4.25
CA TYR A 15 -15.67 -2.87 3.64
C TYR A 15 -14.22 -3.36 3.68
N PHE A 16 -13.28 -2.45 3.46
CA PHE A 16 -11.86 -2.75 3.28
C PHE A 16 -11.25 -3.53 4.45
N ASP A 17 -11.60 -3.20 5.70
CA ASP A 17 -11.10 -3.88 6.90
C ASP A 17 -11.40 -5.40 6.90
N GLY A 18 -12.67 -5.75 6.67
CA GLY A 18 -13.10 -7.15 6.63
C GLY A 18 -12.57 -7.90 5.40
N TRP A 19 -12.22 -7.19 4.32
CA TRP A 19 -11.55 -7.76 3.16
C TRP A 19 -10.05 -8.00 3.43
N LEU A 20 -9.37 -7.06 4.09
CA LEU A 20 -7.95 -7.21 4.49
C LEU A 20 -7.74 -8.45 5.35
N ASP A 21 -8.61 -8.73 6.32
CA ASP A 21 -8.46 -9.94 7.14
C ASP A 21 -8.65 -11.24 6.34
N VAL A 22 -9.50 -11.25 5.31
CA VAL A 22 -9.62 -12.40 4.40
C VAL A 22 -8.33 -12.60 3.63
N GLN A 23 -7.78 -11.53 3.06
CA GLN A 23 -6.53 -11.59 2.30
C GLN A 23 -5.36 -12.01 3.19
N ARG A 24 -5.24 -11.43 4.39
CA ARG A 24 -4.23 -11.81 5.38
C ARG A 24 -4.28 -13.31 5.66
N ARG A 25 -5.46 -13.88 5.93
CA ARG A 25 -5.62 -15.32 6.20
C ARG A 25 -5.34 -16.18 4.96
N ARG A 26 -5.83 -15.77 3.79
CA ARG A 26 -5.66 -16.50 2.52
C ARG A 26 -4.18 -16.59 2.12
N HIS A 27 -3.45 -15.49 2.26
CA HIS A 27 -2.02 -15.41 1.98
C HIS A 27 -1.14 -15.83 3.16
N ARG A 28 -1.74 -16.22 4.31
CA ARG A 28 -1.05 -16.57 5.55
C ARG A 28 0.02 -15.53 5.92
N VAL A 29 -0.35 -14.26 5.85
CA VAL A 29 0.46 -13.15 6.33
C VAL A 29 0.26 -13.04 7.84
N PRO A 30 1.32 -12.94 8.66
CA PRO A 30 1.17 -12.88 10.11
C PRO A 30 0.33 -11.68 10.55
N GLY A 31 0.71 -10.49 10.06
CA GLY A 31 0.14 -9.21 10.44
C GLY A 31 0.03 -8.23 9.28
N VAL A 32 -1.02 -7.41 9.31
CA VAL A 32 -1.28 -6.32 8.37
C VAL A 32 -1.61 -5.05 9.13
N GLN A 33 -0.93 -3.95 8.82
CA GLN A 33 -1.30 -2.61 9.26
C GLN A 33 -1.75 -1.79 8.04
N ALA A 34 -2.83 -1.05 8.14
CA ALA A 34 -3.28 -0.20 7.04
C ALA A 34 -3.90 1.11 7.55
N ALA A 35 -3.75 2.17 6.77
CA ALA A 35 -4.37 3.47 7.04
C ALA A 35 -4.83 4.14 5.75
N VAL A 36 -5.89 4.95 5.85
CA VAL A 36 -6.37 5.84 4.79
C VAL A 36 -6.43 7.26 5.33
N TRP A 37 -5.82 8.17 4.61
CA TRP A 37 -5.91 9.61 4.83
C TRP A 37 -6.72 10.23 3.70
N HIS A 38 -7.63 11.14 4.05
CA HIS A 38 -8.41 11.89 3.08
C HIS A 38 -8.64 13.32 3.57
N ASP A 39 -8.26 14.27 2.73
CA ASP A 39 -8.48 15.70 2.90
C ASP A 39 -8.09 16.24 4.29
N GLY A 40 -6.86 15.97 4.72
CA GLY A 40 -6.29 16.49 5.98
C GLY A 40 -6.35 15.53 7.15
N GLU A 41 -7.17 14.46 7.09
CA GLU A 41 -7.41 13.58 8.24
C GLU A 41 -7.15 12.11 7.92
N VAL A 42 -6.65 11.36 8.92
CA VAL A 42 -6.68 9.89 8.88
C VAL A 42 -8.11 9.44 9.18
N VAL A 43 -8.77 8.85 8.20
CA VAL A 43 -10.18 8.43 8.26
C VAL A 43 -10.35 6.93 8.54
N PHE A 44 -9.27 6.16 8.41
CA PHE A 44 -9.22 4.73 8.67
C PHE A 44 -7.83 4.34 9.17
N SER A 45 -7.78 3.45 10.16
CA SER A 45 -6.57 2.85 10.70
C SER A 45 -6.92 1.47 11.26
N THR A 46 -6.16 0.44 10.88
CA THR A 46 -6.37 -0.93 11.35
C THR A 46 -5.05 -1.67 11.53
N ALA A 47 -5.07 -2.65 12.42
CA ALA A 47 -4.01 -3.63 12.62
C ALA A 47 -4.65 -5.00 12.85
N LEU A 48 -4.26 -5.97 12.02
CA LEU A 48 -4.85 -7.31 11.98
C LEU A 48 -3.76 -8.36 12.13
N GLY A 49 -4.02 -9.41 12.92
CA GLY A 49 -3.08 -10.52 13.11
C GLY A 49 -2.05 -10.26 14.20
N VAL A 50 -0.82 -10.75 14.00
CA VAL A 50 0.25 -10.73 15.01
C VAL A 50 1.48 -9.96 14.52
N SER A 51 2.17 -9.29 15.44
CA SER A 51 3.45 -8.63 15.17
C SER A 51 4.58 -9.63 15.00
N ASP A 52 4.50 -10.77 15.70
CA ASP A 52 5.48 -11.86 15.70
C ASP A 52 4.76 -13.22 15.86
N GLU A 53 4.97 -14.14 14.91
CA GLU A 53 4.36 -15.49 14.96
C GLU A 53 4.89 -16.36 16.10
N SER A 54 6.12 -16.12 16.56
CA SER A 54 6.77 -16.90 17.62
C SER A 54 6.24 -16.56 19.02
N THR A 55 5.91 -15.29 19.26
CA THR A 55 5.35 -14.81 20.53
C THR A 55 3.83 -14.83 20.53
N GLY A 56 3.20 -14.72 19.35
CA GLY A 56 1.76 -14.54 19.21
C GLY A 56 1.27 -13.17 19.65
N GLU A 57 2.18 -12.19 19.81
CA GLU A 57 1.83 -10.83 20.19
C GLU A 57 0.87 -10.21 19.16
N PRO A 58 -0.30 -9.69 19.59
CA PRO A 58 -1.22 -9.02 18.68
C PRO A 58 -0.59 -7.79 18.02
N LEU A 59 -0.73 -7.66 16.71
CA LEU A 59 -0.31 -6.45 16.01
C LEU A 59 -1.19 -5.27 16.42
N THR A 60 -0.57 -4.10 16.59
CA THR A 60 -1.26 -2.83 16.88
C THR A 60 -0.90 -1.77 15.84
N THR A 61 -1.71 -0.70 15.76
CA THR A 61 -1.45 0.43 14.85
C THR A 61 -0.21 1.25 15.25
N GLY A 62 0.32 1.06 16.47
CA GLY A 62 1.53 1.72 16.97
C GLY A 62 2.83 0.94 16.75
N HIS A 63 2.75 -0.28 16.20
CA HIS A 63 3.94 -1.06 15.85
C HIS A 63 4.67 -0.43 14.66
N LEU A 64 5.99 -0.36 14.77
CA LEU A 64 6.88 0.20 13.76
C LEU A 64 7.19 -0.84 12.69
N PHE A 65 7.13 -0.43 11.43
CA PHE A 65 7.53 -1.25 10.28
C PHE A 65 8.74 -0.62 9.60
N ARG A 66 9.63 -1.46 9.06
CA ARG A 66 10.67 -1.02 8.13
C ARG A 66 10.00 -0.74 6.79
N ILE A 67 9.90 0.54 6.42
CA ILE A 67 9.21 0.97 5.19
C ILE A 67 10.13 1.02 3.98
N ALA A 68 11.41 0.71 4.18
CA ALA A 68 12.38 0.43 3.12
C ALA A 68 12.44 1.55 2.08
N SER A 69 12.20 1.24 0.81
CA SER A 69 12.32 2.16 -0.32
C SER A 69 11.35 3.34 -0.32
N HIS A 70 10.40 3.43 0.62
CA HIS A 70 9.73 4.71 0.90
C HIS A 70 10.74 5.81 1.29
N SER A 71 11.89 5.45 1.87
CA SER A 71 13.01 6.37 2.17
C SER A 71 13.38 7.27 1.00
N LYS A 72 13.28 6.76 -0.22
CA LYS A 72 13.56 7.51 -1.46
C LYS A 72 12.67 8.72 -1.63
N THR A 73 11.41 8.63 -1.20
CA THR A 73 10.49 9.77 -1.25
C THR A 73 10.93 10.86 -0.25
N PHE A 74 11.42 10.48 0.94
CA PHE A 74 11.93 11.42 1.94
C PHE A 74 13.23 12.07 1.46
N THR A 75 14.15 11.29 0.89
CA THR A 75 15.37 11.80 0.26
C THR A 75 15.07 12.74 -0.89
N ALA A 76 14.14 12.37 -1.78
CA ALA A 76 13.76 13.21 -2.91
C ALA A 76 13.12 14.53 -2.42
N THR A 77 12.32 14.47 -1.36
CA THR A 77 11.75 15.66 -0.71
C THR A 77 12.86 16.56 -0.17
N ALA A 78 13.85 16.00 0.53
CA ALA A 78 14.99 16.75 1.06
C ALA A 78 15.84 17.39 -0.05
N VAL A 79 16.08 16.68 -1.16
CA VAL A 79 16.75 17.25 -2.34
C VAL A 79 15.94 18.43 -2.90
N MET A 80 14.62 18.28 -3.03
CA MET A 80 13.78 19.36 -3.55
C MET A 80 13.70 20.57 -2.61
N GLN A 81 13.74 20.38 -1.29
CA GLN A 81 13.85 21.49 -0.33
C GLN A 81 15.14 22.28 -0.53
N LEU A 82 16.27 21.59 -0.70
CA LEU A 82 17.56 22.22 -1.01
C LEU A 82 17.53 22.94 -2.36
N VAL A 83 16.82 22.39 -3.35
CA VAL A 83 16.61 23.05 -4.67
C VAL A 83 15.77 24.32 -4.54
N GLU A 84 14.67 24.30 -3.77
CA GLU A 84 13.84 25.50 -3.55
C GLU A 84 14.59 26.63 -2.84
N ARG A 85 15.53 26.29 -1.96
CA ARG A 85 16.43 27.26 -1.30
C ARG A 85 17.56 27.76 -2.21
N GLY A 86 17.79 27.11 -3.35
CA GLY A 86 18.89 27.41 -4.26
C GLY A 86 20.25 26.83 -3.81
N ASP A 87 20.25 25.96 -2.81
CA ASP A 87 21.46 25.28 -2.30
C ASP A 87 21.92 24.16 -3.23
N LEU A 88 20.98 23.56 -3.98
CA LEU A 88 21.22 22.55 -5.01
C LEU A 88 20.57 22.94 -6.33
N ARG A 89 21.07 22.39 -7.43
CA ARG A 89 20.37 22.36 -8.72
C ARG A 89 20.19 20.91 -9.15
N LEU A 90 19.02 20.58 -9.71
CA LEU A 90 18.76 19.24 -10.24
C LEU A 90 19.73 18.81 -11.37
N ASP A 91 20.34 19.79 -12.04
CA ASP A 91 21.37 19.57 -13.07
C ASP A 91 22.80 19.51 -12.55
N ASP A 92 23.02 19.72 -11.24
CA ASP A 92 24.32 19.47 -10.63
C ASP A 92 24.68 18.00 -10.79
N THR A 93 25.98 17.72 -10.93
CA THR A 93 26.48 16.35 -11.00
C THR A 93 26.87 15.85 -9.62
N VAL A 94 26.70 14.56 -9.39
CA VAL A 94 27.01 13.94 -8.09
C VAL A 94 28.48 14.14 -7.71
N GLY A 95 29.40 14.18 -8.67
CA GLY A 95 30.82 14.43 -8.43
C GLY A 95 31.17 15.85 -7.97
N GLN A 96 30.27 16.83 -8.14
CA GLN A 96 30.46 18.17 -7.57
C GLN A 96 30.28 18.18 -6.05
N TRP A 97 29.42 17.29 -5.56
CA TRP A 97 29.00 17.22 -4.15
C TRP A 97 29.67 16.09 -3.38
N VAL A 98 30.13 15.05 -4.07
CA VAL A 98 30.82 13.90 -3.50
C VAL A 98 32.25 13.82 -4.08
N PRO A 99 33.25 14.45 -3.43
CA PRO A 99 34.61 14.52 -3.97
C PRO A 99 35.27 13.17 -4.22
N ALA A 100 34.89 12.14 -3.46
CA ALA A 100 35.40 10.78 -3.65
C ALA A 100 35.01 10.16 -5.00
N LEU A 101 34.03 10.73 -5.71
CA LEU A 101 33.64 10.32 -7.05
C LEU A 101 34.39 11.05 -8.16
N ALA A 102 35.24 12.02 -7.84
CA ALA A 102 35.96 12.78 -8.85
C ALA A 102 36.80 11.87 -9.76
N GLY A 103 36.64 12.02 -11.08
CA GLY A 103 37.35 11.20 -12.08
C GLY A 103 36.74 9.82 -12.35
N THR A 104 35.65 9.46 -11.67
CA THR A 104 34.93 8.19 -11.90
C THR A 104 33.86 8.36 -12.99
N GLY A 105 33.41 7.24 -13.59
CA GLY A 105 32.36 7.26 -14.61
C GLY A 105 31.03 7.86 -14.12
N ILE A 106 30.72 7.69 -12.83
CA ILE A 106 29.46 8.20 -12.25
C ILE A 106 29.52 9.67 -11.85
N ALA A 107 30.69 10.31 -11.77
CA ALA A 107 30.81 11.69 -11.31
C ALA A 107 30.01 12.70 -12.14
N ALA A 108 29.76 12.38 -13.41
CA ALA A 108 29.00 13.19 -14.35
C ALA A 108 27.48 12.98 -14.28
N VAL A 109 27.00 11.98 -13.53
CA VAL A 109 25.55 11.71 -13.37
C VAL A 109 24.92 12.85 -12.58
N LYS A 110 23.80 13.37 -13.08
CA LYS A 110 23.07 14.49 -12.49
C LYS A 110 22.18 14.04 -11.33
N LEU A 111 21.88 14.94 -10.40
CA LEU A 111 20.97 14.66 -9.29
C LEU A 111 19.57 14.25 -9.79
N ARG A 112 19.05 14.92 -10.81
CA ARG A 112 17.78 14.55 -11.48
C ARG A 112 17.80 13.09 -11.96
N GLU A 113 18.91 12.66 -12.53
CA GLU A 113 19.06 11.32 -13.12
C GLU A 113 19.13 10.26 -12.03
N LEU A 114 19.73 10.56 -10.87
CA LEU A 114 19.67 9.68 -9.71
C LEU A 114 18.24 9.55 -9.16
N MET A 115 17.55 10.68 -8.98
CA MET A 115 16.17 10.70 -8.49
C MET A 115 15.18 9.99 -9.43
N ALA A 116 15.44 10.02 -10.73
CA ALA A 116 14.61 9.38 -11.75
C ALA A 116 15.02 7.94 -12.09
N HIS A 117 16.04 7.38 -11.40
CA HIS A 117 16.65 6.08 -11.74
C HIS A 117 17.15 5.99 -13.19
N ALA A 118 17.68 7.09 -13.72
CA ALA A 118 18.19 7.23 -15.08
C ALA A 118 19.73 7.28 -15.16
N GLY A 119 20.40 7.32 -14.01
CA GLY A 119 21.85 7.48 -13.94
C GLY A 119 22.67 6.26 -14.36
N GLY A 120 22.05 5.11 -14.63
CA GLY A 120 22.74 3.87 -14.99
C GLY A 120 23.51 3.18 -13.85
N VAL A 121 23.46 3.76 -12.65
CA VAL A 121 24.17 3.31 -11.45
C VAL A 121 23.76 1.90 -11.05
N VAL A 122 24.72 1.09 -10.58
CA VAL A 122 24.51 -0.27 -10.02
C VAL A 122 23.39 -0.29 -8.98
N ARG A 123 22.68 -1.42 -8.86
CA ARG A 123 21.49 -1.48 -8.00
C ARG A 123 21.85 -1.47 -6.51
N ASP A 124 22.57 -2.52 -6.09
CA ASP A 124 22.97 -2.79 -4.70
C ASP A 124 24.47 -3.13 -4.58
N GLY A 125 25.12 -3.53 -5.69
CA GLY A 125 26.48 -4.06 -5.71
C GLY A 125 26.51 -5.49 -6.24
N TRP A 126 27.71 -6.07 -6.42
CA TRP A 126 27.85 -7.48 -6.78
C TRP A 126 27.65 -8.38 -5.54
N ASP A 127 28.14 -7.93 -4.39
CA ASP A 127 27.95 -8.54 -3.08
C ASP A 127 26.86 -7.76 -2.33
N GLY A 128 25.62 -8.23 -2.47
CA GLY A 128 24.42 -7.64 -1.86
C GLY A 128 23.94 -8.41 -0.64
N ASP A 129 24.77 -9.27 -0.05
CA ASP A 129 24.33 -10.23 0.97
C ASP A 129 24.01 -9.60 2.33
N PHE A 130 24.24 -8.28 2.48
CA PHE A 130 23.65 -7.49 3.56
C PHE A 130 22.10 -7.56 3.57
N TRP A 131 21.45 -7.77 2.42
CA TRP A 131 20.00 -8.03 2.35
C TRP A 131 19.59 -9.39 2.93
N GLN A 132 20.55 -10.30 3.09
CA GLN A 132 20.38 -11.63 3.68
C GLN A 132 20.92 -11.70 5.12
N LEU A 133 21.31 -10.56 5.69
CA LEU A 133 21.92 -10.43 7.02
C LEU A 133 23.27 -11.16 7.16
N PHE A 134 23.99 -11.43 6.07
CA PHE A 134 25.30 -12.12 6.16
C PHE A 134 26.41 -11.20 6.66
N HIS A 135 26.26 -9.90 6.45
CA HIS A 135 27.11 -8.84 6.99
C HIS A 135 26.33 -7.53 7.11
N ALA A 136 26.96 -6.50 7.67
CA ALA A 136 26.35 -5.17 7.80
C ALA A 136 26.11 -4.51 6.43
N PHE A 137 25.14 -3.60 6.38
CA PHE A 137 25.01 -2.66 5.27
C PHE A 137 26.26 -1.77 5.16
N PRO A 138 26.55 -1.25 3.97
CA PRO A 138 27.79 -0.52 3.73
C PRO A 138 27.85 0.81 4.49
N ASP A 139 29.05 1.17 4.92
CA ASP A 139 29.38 2.53 5.34
C ASP A 139 29.60 3.46 4.12
N GLN A 140 29.99 4.72 4.36
CA GLN A 140 30.12 5.71 3.29
C GLN A 140 31.24 5.36 2.30
N ASP A 141 32.36 4.80 2.78
CA ASP A 141 33.50 4.44 1.96
C ASP A 141 33.18 3.20 1.12
N GLU A 142 32.53 2.21 1.71
CA GLU A 142 32.06 1.04 0.99
C GLU A 142 30.99 1.38 -0.04
N LEU A 143 30.06 2.29 0.26
CA LEU A 143 29.09 2.77 -0.71
C LEU A 143 29.77 3.39 -1.94
N VAL A 144 30.81 4.22 -1.74
CA VAL A 144 31.57 4.81 -2.84
C VAL A 144 32.30 3.73 -3.65
N ARG A 145 32.89 2.72 -3.01
CA ARG A 145 33.48 1.57 -3.72
C ARG A 145 32.45 0.84 -4.56
N ILE A 146 31.29 0.48 -3.99
CA ILE A 146 30.20 -0.17 -4.71
C ILE A 146 29.76 0.65 -5.93
N ALA A 147 29.62 1.97 -5.76
CA ALA A 147 29.17 2.86 -6.82
C ALA A 147 30.18 2.97 -7.98
N THR A 148 31.48 2.77 -7.70
CA THR A 148 32.57 2.97 -8.67
C THR A 148 33.05 1.68 -9.32
N ASP A 149 33.04 0.55 -8.60
CA ASP A 149 33.44 -0.77 -9.09
C ASP A 149 32.53 -1.28 -10.24
N ALA A 150 31.29 -0.77 -10.30
CA ALA A 150 30.30 -1.11 -11.31
C ALA A 150 29.67 0.14 -11.95
N ALA A 151 30.47 1.18 -12.20
CA ALA A 151 30.01 2.47 -12.72
C ALA A 151 29.28 2.40 -14.08
N ASP A 152 29.61 1.40 -14.91
CA ASP A 152 29.18 1.31 -16.31
C ASP A 152 28.15 0.19 -16.57
N VAL A 153 27.13 0.03 -15.71
CA VAL A 153 26.14 -1.06 -15.89
C VAL A 153 25.28 -0.83 -17.13
N VAL A 154 24.72 0.36 -17.27
CA VAL A 154 24.03 0.82 -18.48
C VAL A 154 24.36 2.29 -18.70
N PRO A 155 24.43 2.77 -19.95
CA PRO A 155 24.59 4.18 -20.23
C PRO A 155 23.53 5.06 -19.56
N ARG A 156 23.98 6.23 -19.08
CA ARG A 156 23.12 7.28 -18.52
C ARG A 156 22.02 7.67 -19.49
N ASN A 157 20.80 7.83 -18.98
CA ASN A 157 19.59 8.20 -19.73
C ASN A 157 19.29 7.27 -20.91
N GLU A 158 19.75 6.01 -20.88
CA GLU A 158 19.34 5.03 -21.88
C GLU A 158 17.98 4.41 -21.51
N ARG A 159 17.80 4.06 -20.24
CA ARG A 159 16.59 3.41 -19.74
C ARG A 159 16.44 3.60 -18.23
N PHE A 160 15.22 3.37 -17.74
CA PHE A 160 14.98 3.20 -16.31
C PHE A 160 15.81 2.04 -15.75
N LYS A 161 16.62 2.32 -14.73
CA LYS A 161 17.39 1.34 -13.98
C LYS A 161 17.37 1.69 -12.49
N TYR A 162 16.49 1.01 -11.76
CA TYR A 162 16.37 1.15 -10.31
C TYR A 162 17.72 0.98 -9.60
N SER A 163 18.05 1.93 -8.73
CA SER A 163 19.30 1.93 -7.97
C SER A 163 19.09 2.40 -6.54
N ASN A 164 19.42 1.53 -5.57
CA ASN A 164 19.52 1.94 -4.18
C ASN A 164 20.80 2.77 -3.99
N VAL A 165 21.92 2.34 -4.56
CA VAL A 165 23.20 3.06 -4.52
C VAL A 165 23.07 4.51 -5.02
N GLY A 166 22.34 4.76 -6.11
CA GLY A 166 22.09 6.10 -6.61
C GLY A 166 21.36 7.00 -5.61
N TYR A 167 20.39 6.46 -4.87
CA TYR A 167 19.71 7.16 -3.78
C TYR A 167 20.57 7.31 -2.53
N SER A 168 21.44 6.35 -2.25
CA SER A 168 22.45 6.45 -1.19
C SER A 168 23.42 7.59 -1.43
N LEU A 169 23.84 7.80 -2.69
CA LEU A 169 24.66 8.96 -3.08
C LEU A 169 23.92 10.29 -2.91
N LEU A 170 22.60 10.35 -3.16
CA LEU A 170 21.80 11.53 -2.85
C LEU A 170 21.81 11.86 -1.35
N GLY A 171 21.96 10.84 -0.48
CA GLY A 171 22.19 11.04 0.95
C GLY A 171 23.47 11.85 1.21
N GLN A 172 24.61 11.45 0.62
CA GLN A 172 25.88 12.18 0.74
C GLN A 172 25.79 13.60 0.14
N VAL A 173 25.05 13.78 -0.95
CA VAL A 173 24.79 15.11 -1.55
C VAL A 173 24.06 16.02 -0.57
N ILE A 174 23.01 15.51 0.11
CA ILE A 174 22.30 16.25 1.15
C ILE A 174 23.25 16.63 2.29
N GLU A 175 24.15 15.73 2.69
CA GLU A 175 25.13 16.01 3.75
C GLU A 175 26.09 17.13 3.36
N ALA A 176 26.65 17.04 2.15
CA ALA A 176 27.56 18.05 1.62
C ALA A 176 26.89 19.43 1.45
N ALA A 177 25.65 19.47 0.97
CA ALA A 177 24.94 20.72 0.72
C ALA A 177 24.40 21.38 2.00
N SER A 178 23.95 20.59 2.98
CA SER A 178 23.34 21.10 4.20
C SER A 178 24.32 21.27 5.37
N GLY A 179 25.46 20.59 5.36
CA GLY A 179 26.39 20.50 6.49
C GLY A 179 25.89 19.65 7.68
N GLN A 180 24.74 18.97 7.53
CA GLN A 180 24.17 18.05 8.52
C GLN A 180 24.36 16.61 8.07
N THR A 181 24.31 15.64 8.99
CA THR A 181 24.19 14.23 8.56
C THR A 181 22.82 14.01 7.90
N TYR A 182 22.73 13.03 7.00
CA TYR A 182 21.50 12.75 6.26
C TYR A 182 20.33 12.50 7.23
N ARG A 183 20.57 11.65 8.23
CA ARG A 183 19.58 11.28 9.26
C ARG A 183 19.11 12.51 10.04
N ALA A 184 20.02 13.43 10.41
CA ALA A 184 19.66 14.66 11.12
C ALA A 184 18.83 15.59 10.23
N TYR A 185 19.26 15.81 8.98
CA TYR A 185 18.56 16.69 8.06
C TYR A 185 17.11 16.26 7.84
N VAL A 186 16.88 14.98 7.49
CA VAL A 186 15.51 14.51 7.21
C VAL A 186 14.65 14.45 8.48
N ALA A 187 15.24 14.16 9.64
CA ALA A 187 14.51 14.19 10.91
C ALA A 187 14.02 15.62 11.22
N GLU A 188 14.88 16.63 11.04
CA GLU A 188 14.57 18.02 11.36
C GLU A 188 13.70 18.72 10.30
N HIS A 189 13.96 18.48 9.02
CA HIS A 189 13.39 19.26 7.91
C HIS A 189 12.24 18.56 7.18
N VAL A 190 12.04 17.25 7.40
CA VAL A 190 10.97 16.48 6.73
C VAL A 190 10.03 15.82 7.73
N VAL A 191 10.56 15.08 8.71
CA VAL A 191 9.78 14.35 9.71
C VAL A 191 9.22 15.31 10.76
N GLY A 192 10.07 16.17 11.32
CA GLY A 192 9.74 17.13 12.38
C GLY A 192 8.60 18.09 12.05
N PRO A 193 8.57 18.77 10.88
CA PRO A 193 7.52 19.74 10.54
C PRO A 193 6.13 19.11 10.42
N LEU A 194 6.07 17.80 10.21
CA LEU A 194 4.82 17.03 10.15
C LEU A 194 4.45 16.38 11.49
N GLY A 195 5.32 16.45 12.50
CA GLY A 195 5.08 15.88 13.83
C GLY A 195 5.03 14.35 13.86
N LEU A 196 5.79 13.68 12.99
CA LEU A 196 5.77 12.22 12.83
C LEU A 196 6.72 11.55 13.85
N VAL A 197 6.22 11.30 15.05
CA VAL A 197 7.02 10.81 16.21
C VAL A 197 7.35 9.32 16.13
N ASP A 198 6.64 8.56 15.31
CA ASP A 198 6.83 7.14 15.04
C ASP A 198 7.47 6.88 13.66
N THR A 199 8.06 7.92 13.05
CA THR A 199 8.76 7.85 11.77
C THR A 199 10.20 8.32 11.95
N GLY A 200 11.15 7.57 11.43
CA GLY A 200 12.57 7.91 11.57
C GLY A 200 13.42 7.37 10.43
N PRO A 201 14.63 7.94 10.24
CA PRO A 201 15.43 7.72 9.04
C PRO A 201 16.18 6.38 9.00
N ASP A 202 16.34 5.71 10.15
CA ASP A 202 16.85 4.34 10.22
C ASP A 202 16.43 3.65 11.53
N LEU A 203 16.82 2.39 11.70
CA LEU A 203 16.57 1.58 12.90
C LEU A 203 16.94 2.38 14.16
N ASP A 204 16.00 2.39 15.10
CA ASP A 204 16.18 2.98 16.44
C ASP A 204 16.25 1.85 17.48
N PRO A 205 17.47 1.49 17.96
CA PRO A 205 17.64 0.44 18.95
C PRO A 205 16.91 0.72 20.27
N ALA A 206 16.64 2.00 20.61
CA ALA A 206 15.91 2.36 21.83
C ALA A 206 14.42 2.02 21.76
N ARG A 207 13.90 1.68 20.57
CA ARG A 207 12.50 1.31 20.32
C ARG A 207 12.39 -0.11 19.76
N ALA A 208 13.40 -0.95 19.92
CA ALA A 208 13.49 -2.28 19.31
C ALA A 208 12.26 -3.17 19.61
N ASP A 209 11.70 -3.04 20.82
CA ASP A 209 10.50 -3.73 21.29
C ASP A 209 9.20 -3.28 20.60
N ARG A 210 9.22 -2.17 19.86
CA ARG A 210 8.06 -1.65 19.13
C ARG A 210 8.01 -2.07 17.67
N TYR A 211 9.06 -2.67 17.14
CA TYR A 211 9.07 -3.10 15.75
C TYR A 211 8.26 -4.37 15.58
N ALA A 212 7.38 -4.40 14.58
CA ALA A 212 6.79 -5.67 14.16
C ALA A 212 7.91 -6.61 13.67
N GLY A 213 7.87 -7.87 14.09
CA GLY A 213 8.83 -8.89 13.65
C GLY A 213 8.80 -9.04 12.13
N GLY A 214 9.96 -9.19 11.50
CA GLY A 214 10.06 -9.50 10.07
C GLY A 214 9.89 -11.00 9.84
N HIS A 215 9.20 -11.43 8.79
CA HIS A 215 9.06 -12.86 8.47
C HIS A 215 9.47 -13.17 7.03
N GLY A 216 10.23 -14.25 6.85
CA GLY A 216 10.59 -14.82 5.56
C GLY A 216 9.39 -15.35 4.79
N TRP A 217 9.67 -15.92 3.63
CA TRP A 217 8.63 -16.51 2.77
C TRP A 217 8.02 -17.74 3.44
N LEU A 218 6.80 -18.10 3.01
CA LEU A 218 6.10 -19.25 3.57
C LEU A 218 6.63 -20.56 2.97
N ASP A 219 7.51 -21.25 3.71
CA ASP A 219 8.05 -22.55 3.34
C ASP A 219 7.43 -23.67 4.18
N GLU A 220 6.81 -24.65 3.52
CA GLU A 220 6.10 -25.77 4.17
C GLU A 220 5.21 -25.35 5.35
N GLY A 221 4.60 -24.17 5.24
CA GLY A 221 3.70 -23.61 6.23
C GLY A 221 4.36 -22.95 7.44
N ARG A 222 5.67 -22.71 7.40
CA ARG A 222 6.46 -21.99 8.40
C ARG A 222 7.11 -20.76 7.78
N ARG A 223 7.40 -19.76 8.60
CA ARG A 223 8.18 -18.59 8.22
C ARG A 223 9.38 -18.47 9.15
N LEU A 224 10.50 -18.01 8.61
CA LEU A 224 11.68 -17.69 9.40
C LEU A 224 11.53 -16.26 9.94
N PRO A 225 11.61 -16.02 11.26
CA PRO A 225 11.73 -14.66 11.79
C PRO A 225 13.04 -14.02 11.31
N ILE A 226 12.99 -12.73 10.99
CA ILE A 226 14.10 -11.95 10.43
C ILE A 226 14.32 -10.72 11.31
N ASP A 227 15.56 -10.55 11.75
CA ASP A 227 15.99 -9.43 12.59
C ASP A 227 16.10 -8.12 11.80
N HIS A 228 15.94 -7.01 12.50
CA HIS A 228 16.18 -5.67 11.96
C HIS A 228 17.65 -5.28 12.11
N ILE A 229 18.25 -4.81 11.03
CA ILE A 229 19.60 -4.24 10.98
C ILE A 229 19.59 -2.79 10.48
N ASP A 230 20.55 -2.01 11.00
CA ASP A 230 20.83 -0.64 10.55
C ASP A 230 21.31 -0.68 9.09
N THR A 231 20.88 0.31 8.29
CA THR A 231 21.17 0.34 6.84
C THR A 231 22.33 1.25 6.46
N GLY A 232 23.04 1.81 7.46
CA GLY A 232 24.26 2.58 7.28
C GLY A 232 24.12 3.72 6.27
N ALA A 233 25.06 3.76 5.33
CA ALA A 233 25.09 4.75 4.25
C ALA A 233 23.93 4.59 3.26
N MET A 234 23.19 3.47 3.30
CA MET A 234 22.00 3.25 2.48
C MET A 234 20.69 3.71 3.14
N SER A 235 20.75 4.38 4.29
CA SER A 235 19.57 4.91 4.98
C SER A 235 18.69 5.82 4.11
N SER A 236 19.27 6.60 3.19
CA SER A 236 18.50 7.41 2.23
C SER A 236 17.76 6.58 1.18
N ALA A 237 18.25 5.38 0.86
CA ALA A 237 17.57 4.49 -0.06
C ALA A 237 16.57 3.56 0.62
N THR A 238 16.80 3.15 1.87
CA THR A 238 16.04 2.05 2.48
C THR A 238 15.92 2.06 4.01
N GLY A 239 16.39 3.10 4.71
CA GLY A 239 16.50 3.09 6.17
C GLY A 239 15.18 3.29 6.90
N PHE A 240 14.20 3.99 6.34
CA PHE A 240 13.11 4.52 7.14
C PHE A 240 12.26 3.44 7.83
N PHE A 241 11.80 3.76 9.04
CA PHE A 241 10.67 3.09 9.70
C PHE A 241 9.49 4.05 9.85
N SER A 242 8.27 3.51 10.00
CA SER A 242 7.04 4.28 10.23
C SER A 242 5.90 3.39 10.75
N THR A 243 4.79 4.01 11.15
CA THR A 243 3.45 3.40 11.17
C THR A 243 2.69 3.73 9.88
N ALA A 244 1.62 2.99 9.56
CA ALA A 244 0.79 3.25 8.38
C ALA A 244 0.10 4.61 8.50
N GLU A 245 -0.32 4.99 9.72
CA GLU A 245 -0.95 6.28 9.96
C GLU A 245 -0.01 7.47 9.70
N GLU A 246 1.22 7.41 10.19
CA GLU A 246 2.18 8.49 9.95
C GLU A 246 2.64 8.53 8.50
N LEU A 247 2.78 7.37 7.86
CA LEU A 247 3.17 7.35 6.45
C LEU A 247 2.09 7.96 5.55
N VAL A 248 0.79 7.74 5.82
CA VAL A 248 -0.27 8.44 5.05
C VAL A 248 -0.32 9.94 5.37
N ARG A 249 0.05 10.39 6.58
CA ARG A 249 0.17 11.83 6.90
C ARG A 249 1.32 12.47 6.13
N TYR A 250 2.48 11.81 6.07
CA TYR A 250 3.60 12.21 5.22
C TYR A 250 3.21 12.24 3.74
N ALA A 251 2.55 11.18 3.27
CA ALA A 251 2.11 11.06 1.89
C ALA A 251 1.07 12.14 1.53
N GLY A 252 0.20 12.51 2.47
CA GLY A 252 -0.76 13.62 2.33
C GLY A 252 -0.10 14.99 2.13
N ALA A 253 1.11 15.22 2.67
CA ALA A 253 1.87 16.46 2.46
C ALA A 253 2.36 16.63 1.00
N HIS A 254 2.31 15.57 0.19
CA HIS A 254 2.58 15.62 -1.25
C HIS A 254 1.33 15.91 -2.11
N CYS A 255 0.18 16.13 -1.48
CA CYS A 255 -1.00 16.63 -2.17
C CYS A 255 -0.87 18.13 -2.48
N PHE A 256 -1.56 18.57 -3.54
CA PHE A 256 -1.54 19.97 -3.93
C PHE A 256 -2.27 20.85 -2.89
N GLY A 257 -1.73 22.04 -2.66
CA GLY A 257 -2.20 23.01 -1.66
C GLY A 257 -1.68 22.79 -0.22
N ASP A 258 -0.79 21.81 0.00
CA ASP A 258 -0.14 21.58 1.29
C ASP A 258 1.33 22.02 1.29
N ASP A 259 1.62 23.27 1.65
CA ASP A 259 2.98 23.82 1.54
C ASP A 259 3.87 23.55 2.76
N ARG A 260 3.53 22.55 3.61
CA ARG A 260 4.31 22.25 4.83
C ARG A 260 5.73 21.75 4.54
N LEU A 261 5.95 21.09 3.41
CA LEU A 261 7.25 20.51 3.04
C LEU A 261 7.86 21.11 1.78
N LEU A 262 7.04 21.34 0.75
CA LEU A 262 7.43 21.76 -0.59
C LEU A 262 6.30 22.60 -1.20
N SER A 263 6.64 23.51 -2.11
CA SER A 263 5.63 24.18 -2.93
C SER A 263 4.94 23.22 -3.90
N ASP A 264 3.77 23.61 -4.39
CA ASP A 264 3.09 22.86 -5.45
C ASP A 264 3.90 22.76 -6.75
N ASP A 265 4.76 23.74 -7.07
CA ASP A 265 5.63 23.67 -8.25
C ASP A 265 6.68 22.56 -8.10
N ALA A 266 7.32 22.45 -6.93
CA ALA A 266 8.25 21.36 -6.63
C ALA A 266 7.55 19.99 -6.64
N LYS A 267 6.36 19.89 -6.06
CA LYS A 267 5.56 18.65 -6.11
C LYS A 267 5.21 18.26 -7.54
N ARG A 268 4.77 19.20 -8.38
CA ARG A 268 4.47 18.93 -9.80
C ARG A 268 5.70 18.41 -10.53
N GLU A 269 6.86 18.97 -10.26
CA GLU A 269 8.11 18.51 -10.85
C GLU A 269 8.49 17.10 -10.40
N MET A 270 8.34 16.79 -9.10
CA MET A 270 8.58 15.43 -8.58
C MET A 270 7.63 14.40 -9.17
N GLN A 271 6.38 14.80 -9.41
CA GLN A 271 5.30 13.92 -9.84
C GLN A 271 5.18 13.83 -11.36
N ARG A 272 5.98 14.58 -12.13
CA ARG A 272 6.04 14.48 -13.59
C ARG A 272 6.71 13.17 -13.99
N THR A 273 6.17 12.50 -15.01
CA THR A 273 6.82 11.30 -15.57
C THR A 273 8.16 11.69 -16.19
N GLU A 274 9.23 11.06 -15.72
CA GLU A 274 10.57 11.13 -16.32
C GLU A 274 10.87 9.87 -17.13
N TRP A 275 10.45 8.69 -16.65
CA TRP A 275 10.68 7.41 -17.31
C TRP A 275 9.49 6.47 -17.26
N GLU A 276 9.29 5.72 -18.33
CA GLU A 276 8.47 4.51 -18.30
C GLU A 276 9.29 3.32 -17.81
N VAL A 277 8.72 2.53 -16.90
CA VAL A 277 9.34 1.31 -16.41
C VAL A 277 8.90 0.16 -17.33
N GLU A 278 9.78 -0.19 -18.27
CA GLU A 278 9.53 -1.21 -19.30
C GLU A 278 8.89 -2.48 -18.75
N GLY A 279 7.80 -2.92 -19.40
CA GLY A 279 7.11 -4.18 -19.06
C GLY A 279 6.19 -4.14 -17.84
N THR A 280 6.04 -3.00 -17.16
CA THR A 280 5.26 -2.92 -15.91
C THR A 280 3.99 -2.07 -15.98
N GLY A 281 3.83 -1.24 -17.02
CA GLY A 281 2.74 -0.25 -17.09
C GLY A 281 2.82 0.83 -16.00
N THR A 282 3.99 1.00 -15.39
CA THR A 282 4.30 2.00 -14.37
C THR A 282 5.27 3.02 -14.95
N SER A 283 5.12 4.28 -14.56
CA SER A 283 6.11 5.31 -14.84
C SER A 283 6.77 5.78 -13.55
N TYR A 284 7.84 6.55 -13.64
CA TYR A 284 8.58 7.04 -12.48
C TYR A 284 8.94 8.52 -12.66
N GLY A 285 8.76 9.31 -11.59
CA GLY A 285 9.15 10.72 -11.51
C GLY A 285 10.41 10.91 -10.67
N LEU A 286 10.52 12.03 -9.96
CA LEU A 286 11.63 12.25 -9.03
C LEU A 286 11.27 11.69 -7.65
N GLY A 287 11.55 10.40 -7.46
CA GLY A 287 11.30 9.69 -6.20
C GLY A 287 9.91 9.08 -6.01
N PHE A 288 9.02 9.23 -6.98
CA PHE A 288 7.70 8.61 -6.94
C PHE A 288 7.47 7.67 -8.13
N ALA A 289 6.98 6.47 -7.84
CA ALA A 289 6.34 5.64 -8.83
C ALA A 289 4.95 6.22 -9.17
N ILE A 290 4.56 6.14 -10.43
CA ILE A 290 3.32 6.69 -10.98
C ILE A 290 2.53 5.52 -11.57
N HIS A 291 1.31 5.34 -11.09
CA HIS A 291 0.42 4.25 -11.48
C HIS A 291 -0.96 4.79 -11.88
N THR A 292 -1.72 3.97 -12.58
CA THR A 292 -3.16 4.18 -12.79
C THR A 292 -3.94 3.02 -12.20
N ILE A 293 -4.86 3.28 -11.28
CA ILE A 293 -5.71 2.28 -10.62
C ILE A 293 -7.16 2.64 -10.92
N GLY A 294 -7.86 1.83 -11.71
CA GLY A 294 -9.26 2.09 -12.08
C GLY A 294 -9.49 3.48 -12.70
N GLY A 295 -8.55 3.93 -13.56
CA GLY A 295 -8.57 5.26 -14.18
C GLY A 295 -8.04 6.40 -13.30
N ARG A 296 -7.85 6.17 -11.99
CA ARG A 296 -7.25 7.16 -11.08
C ARG A 296 -5.72 7.12 -11.20
N ARG A 297 -5.12 8.25 -11.55
CA ARG A 297 -3.67 8.42 -11.50
C ARG A 297 -3.23 8.61 -10.05
N VAL A 298 -2.35 7.74 -9.58
CA VAL A 298 -1.76 7.83 -8.24
C VAL A 298 -0.24 7.89 -8.33
N ILE A 299 0.38 8.56 -7.37
CA ILE A 299 1.82 8.47 -7.11
C ILE A 299 2.04 7.61 -5.87
N GLY A 300 3.30 7.27 -5.57
CA GLY A 300 3.65 6.64 -4.31
C GLY A 300 4.95 5.87 -4.40
N HIS A 301 5.13 4.91 -3.50
CA HIS A 301 6.26 4.00 -3.54
C HIS A 301 5.90 2.69 -2.85
N GLY A 302 6.67 1.63 -3.13
CA GLY A 302 6.67 0.41 -2.33
C GLY A 302 7.90 0.33 -1.42
N GLY A 303 7.90 -0.61 -0.49
CA GLY A 303 9.07 -0.95 0.29
C GLY A 303 9.21 -2.45 0.41
N GLY A 304 10.42 -2.96 0.17
CA GLY A 304 10.81 -4.30 0.56
C GLY A 304 12.03 -4.23 1.46
N TYR A 305 11.87 -4.67 2.69
CA TYR A 305 12.93 -4.86 3.67
C TYR A 305 12.91 -6.34 4.08
N PRO A 306 14.03 -6.93 4.53
CA PRO A 306 14.02 -8.29 5.06
C PRO A 306 12.87 -8.50 6.06
N GLY A 307 11.87 -9.28 5.66
CA GLY A 307 10.71 -9.58 6.46
C GLY A 307 9.51 -8.63 6.37
N HIS A 308 9.60 -7.47 5.70
CA HIS A 308 8.49 -6.50 5.57
C HIS A 308 8.26 -6.08 4.11
N ILE A 309 7.00 -6.09 3.67
CA ILE A 309 6.55 -5.49 2.41
C ILE A 309 5.54 -4.39 2.71
N THR A 310 5.72 -3.22 2.09
CA THR A 310 4.89 -2.03 2.32
C THR A 310 4.52 -1.37 1.00
N ARG A 311 3.36 -0.71 0.96
CA ARG A 311 2.89 0.04 -0.21
C ARG A 311 2.14 1.29 0.20
N THR A 312 2.42 2.40 -0.48
CA THR A 312 1.66 3.65 -0.35
C THR A 312 1.22 4.16 -1.72
N HIS A 313 -0.03 4.63 -1.79
CA HIS A 313 -0.60 5.34 -2.92
C HIS A 313 -1.12 6.70 -2.48
N VAL A 314 -0.95 7.71 -3.34
CA VAL A 314 -1.45 9.08 -3.14
C VAL A 314 -2.11 9.55 -4.42
N ASP A 315 -3.34 10.03 -4.31
CA ASP A 315 -3.94 10.93 -5.29
C ASP A 315 -3.72 12.38 -4.84
N PRO A 316 -2.81 13.13 -5.48
CA PRO A 316 -2.48 14.48 -5.07
C PRO A 316 -3.56 15.51 -5.41
N VAL A 317 -4.51 15.17 -6.30
CA VAL A 317 -5.60 16.06 -6.74
C VAL A 317 -6.81 15.90 -5.84
N ASP A 318 -7.23 14.65 -5.61
CA ASP A 318 -8.38 14.32 -4.76
C ASP A 318 -8.01 14.16 -3.28
N ARG A 319 -6.74 14.41 -2.93
CA ARG A 319 -6.23 14.43 -1.54
C ARG A 319 -6.55 13.13 -0.81
N LEU A 320 -6.23 12.01 -1.43
CA LEU A 320 -6.38 10.66 -0.87
C LEU A 320 -5.00 10.03 -0.72
N ALA A 321 -4.70 9.43 0.43
CA ALA A 321 -3.53 8.57 0.60
C ALA A 321 -3.91 7.26 1.29
N VAL A 322 -3.30 6.17 0.85
CA VAL A 322 -3.50 4.83 1.39
C VAL A 322 -2.13 4.20 1.63
N SER A 323 -1.91 3.64 2.82
CA SER A 323 -0.75 2.81 3.12
C SER A 323 -1.17 1.44 3.64
N VAL A 324 -0.52 0.38 3.17
CA VAL A 324 -0.69 -0.99 3.67
C VAL A 324 0.68 -1.62 3.90
N PHE A 325 0.89 -2.17 5.08
CA PHE A 325 2.11 -2.85 5.52
C PHE A 325 1.80 -4.30 5.88
N THR A 326 2.68 -5.20 5.46
CA THR A 326 2.62 -6.62 5.78
C THR A 326 3.96 -7.04 6.36
N ASN A 327 3.95 -7.81 7.45
CA ASN A 327 5.18 -8.25 8.11
C ASN A 327 5.70 -9.60 7.59
N ALA A 328 5.60 -9.83 6.28
CA ALA A 328 6.20 -10.98 5.61
C ALA A 328 6.73 -10.59 4.21
N ILE A 329 7.83 -11.22 3.76
CA ILE A 329 8.49 -10.91 2.47
C ILE A 329 7.63 -11.20 1.24
N ASP A 330 6.63 -12.07 1.37
CA ASP A 330 5.67 -12.43 0.32
C ASP A 330 4.28 -11.82 0.56
N GLY A 331 4.18 -10.85 1.48
CA GLY A 331 2.93 -10.17 1.79
C GLY A 331 2.41 -9.33 0.61
N PRO A 332 1.11 -9.43 0.25
CA PRO A 332 0.56 -8.80 -0.95
C PRO A 332 0.15 -7.34 -0.73
N ALA A 333 1.00 -6.54 -0.07
CA ALA A 333 0.67 -5.14 0.29
C ALA A 333 0.33 -4.28 -0.94
N LEU A 334 0.94 -4.58 -2.10
CA LEU A 334 0.60 -3.95 -3.38
C LEU A 334 -0.87 -4.15 -3.76
N GLY A 335 -1.31 -5.41 -3.83
CA GLY A 335 -2.69 -5.74 -4.18
C GLY A 335 -3.67 -5.17 -3.16
N MET A 336 -3.33 -5.23 -1.88
CA MET A 336 -4.14 -4.67 -0.80
C MET A 336 -4.31 -3.15 -0.90
N ALA A 337 -3.24 -2.40 -1.16
CA ALA A 337 -3.32 -0.95 -1.33
C ALA A 337 -4.05 -0.56 -2.62
N ASN A 338 -3.88 -1.33 -3.70
CA ASN A 338 -4.63 -1.14 -4.95
C ASN A 338 -6.13 -1.33 -4.72
N ALA A 339 -6.52 -2.37 -3.98
CA ALA A 339 -7.92 -2.66 -3.67
C ALA A 339 -8.60 -1.53 -2.89
N ALA A 340 -7.90 -0.88 -1.95
CA ALA A 340 -8.43 0.28 -1.25
C ALA A 340 -8.78 1.43 -2.21
N VAL A 341 -7.87 1.78 -3.12
CA VAL A 341 -8.11 2.83 -4.13
C VAL A 341 -9.23 2.42 -5.09
N ALA A 342 -9.26 1.15 -5.51
CA ALA A 342 -10.32 0.63 -6.37
C ALA A 342 -11.70 0.66 -5.71
N LEU A 343 -11.78 0.34 -4.41
CA LEU A 343 -13.02 0.45 -3.62
C LEU A 343 -13.50 1.89 -3.49
N VAL A 344 -12.59 2.85 -3.28
CA VAL A 344 -12.93 4.28 -3.28
C VAL A 344 -13.46 4.72 -4.64
N ASN A 345 -12.81 4.29 -5.74
CA ASN A 345 -13.29 4.58 -7.10
C ASN A 345 -14.67 3.99 -7.34
N LEU A 346 -14.88 2.73 -6.94
CA LEU A 346 -16.17 2.09 -7.07
C LEU A 346 -17.23 2.83 -6.26
N ALA A 347 -16.95 3.19 -5.01
CA ALA A 347 -17.87 3.94 -4.15
C ALA A 347 -18.20 5.35 -4.69
N ALA A 348 -17.25 5.99 -5.37
CA ALA A 348 -17.43 7.32 -5.95
C ALA A 348 -18.09 7.31 -7.34
N ASP A 349 -18.21 6.16 -8.00
CA ASP A 349 -18.77 6.08 -9.34
C ASP A 349 -20.28 6.42 -9.36
N GLN A 350 -20.59 7.58 -9.95
CA GLN A 350 -21.95 8.09 -10.17
C GLN A 350 -22.57 7.65 -11.50
N HIS A 351 -21.82 7.01 -12.41
CA HIS A 351 -22.30 6.62 -13.75
C HIS A 351 -22.95 5.24 -13.78
N THR A 352 -22.66 4.39 -12.80
CA THR A 352 -23.47 3.20 -12.54
C THR A 352 -24.78 3.67 -11.92
N PRO A 353 -25.97 3.27 -12.44
CA PRO A 353 -27.24 3.65 -11.86
C PRO A 353 -27.22 3.45 -10.35
N THR A 354 -27.53 4.50 -9.60
CA THR A 354 -27.93 4.35 -8.20
C THR A 354 -29.08 3.33 -8.18
N SER A 355 -29.22 2.58 -7.09
CA SER A 355 -30.45 1.80 -6.84
C SER A 355 -31.64 2.74 -6.54
N GLU A 356 -31.77 3.84 -7.29
CA GLU A 356 -32.92 4.73 -7.37
C GLU A 356 -34.07 4.12 -8.20
N GLY A 357 -34.04 2.80 -8.41
CA GLY A 357 -35.24 1.98 -8.52
C GLY A 357 -35.87 1.76 -7.14
N ALA A 358 -36.37 2.84 -6.53
CA ALA A 358 -37.09 2.87 -5.26
C ALA A 358 -36.36 2.24 -4.05
N ALA A 359 -35.85 3.07 -3.15
CA ALA A 359 -35.89 2.68 -1.74
C ALA A 359 -37.34 2.26 -1.46
N VAL A 360 -37.58 0.96 -1.33
CA VAL A 360 -38.89 0.46 -0.91
C VAL A 360 -39.13 1.13 0.44
N ALA A 361 -40.11 2.04 0.50
CA ALA A 361 -40.25 2.96 1.61
C ALA A 361 -40.28 2.18 2.94
N GLY A 362 -39.33 2.47 3.82
CA GLY A 362 -39.21 1.81 5.13
C GLY A 362 -38.28 0.60 5.20
N VAL A 363 -37.62 0.18 4.10
CA VAL A 363 -36.63 -0.90 4.13
C VAL A 363 -35.21 -0.33 4.25
N ASP A 364 -34.51 -0.63 5.35
CA ASP A 364 -33.09 -0.32 5.50
C ASP A 364 -32.24 -1.26 4.62
N PRO A 365 -31.48 -0.75 3.62
CA PRO A 365 -30.61 -1.58 2.77
C PRO A 365 -29.61 -2.42 3.57
N ARG A 366 -29.15 -1.94 4.73
CA ARG A 366 -28.13 -2.61 5.54
C ARG A 366 -28.59 -3.95 6.11
N ARG A 367 -29.91 -4.21 6.17
CA ARG A 367 -30.44 -5.50 6.61
C ARG A 367 -29.98 -6.67 5.73
N PHE A 368 -29.66 -6.39 4.47
CA PHE A 368 -29.23 -7.42 3.52
C PHE A 368 -27.70 -7.64 3.54
N CYS A 369 -26.96 -6.76 4.19
CA CYS A 369 -25.51 -6.78 4.19
C CYS A 369 -24.95 -7.92 5.05
N GLY A 370 -23.80 -8.44 4.63
CA GLY A 370 -23.09 -9.48 5.36
C GLY A 370 -22.19 -10.30 4.45
N ARG A 371 -21.35 -11.14 5.07
CA ARG A 371 -20.54 -12.14 4.39
C ARG A 371 -21.27 -13.48 4.42
N PHE A 372 -21.55 -14.01 3.24
CA PHE A 372 -22.28 -15.25 3.06
C PHE A 372 -21.39 -16.29 2.40
N ALA A 373 -21.64 -17.55 2.69
CA ALA A 373 -20.88 -18.66 2.12
C ALA A 373 -21.77 -19.87 1.82
N ASN A 374 -21.31 -20.64 0.84
CA ASN A 374 -21.76 -21.99 0.53
C ASN A 374 -20.55 -22.80 0.04
N VAL A 375 -20.79 -24.02 -0.44
CA VAL A 375 -19.72 -24.94 -0.88
C VAL A 375 -18.89 -24.41 -2.07
N TRP A 376 -19.42 -23.45 -2.84
CA TRP A 376 -18.73 -22.83 -3.98
C TRP A 376 -17.82 -21.67 -3.56
N GLY A 377 -17.99 -21.12 -2.37
CA GLY A 377 -17.18 -20.00 -1.88
C GLY A 377 -17.95 -19.02 -1.03
N ALA A 378 -17.34 -17.84 -0.83
CA ALA A 378 -17.91 -16.73 -0.08
C ALA A 378 -18.12 -15.51 -0.99
N PHE A 379 -19.14 -14.73 -0.66
CA PHE A 379 -19.40 -13.42 -1.25
C PHE A 379 -19.93 -12.48 -0.16
N ASP A 380 -19.78 -11.18 -0.40
CA ASP A 380 -20.25 -10.14 0.49
C ASP A 380 -21.38 -9.37 -0.18
N VAL A 381 -22.44 -9.09 0.56
CA VAL A 381 -23.40 -8.06 0.19
C VAL A 381 -23.10 -6.84 1.04
N VAL A 382 -22.86 -5.70 0.39
CA VAL A 382 -22.35 -4.49 1.05
C VAL A 382 -23.08 -3.25 0.56
N ALA A 383 -23.26 -2.28 1.45
CA ALA A 383 -23.69 -0.94 1.06
C ALA A 383 -22.43 -0.11 0.75
N LEU A 384 -22.25 0.31 -0.50
CA LEU A 384 -21.09 1.06 -0.97
C LEU A 384 -21.52 2.16 -1.93
N GLY A 385 -21.23 3.42 -1.59
CA GLY A 385 -21.57 4.55 -2.48
C GLY A 385 -23.07 4.65 -2.75
N GLY A 386 -23.90 4.42 -1.73
CA GLY A 386 -25.37 4.46 -1.84
C GLY A 386 -26.01 3.28 -2.57
N ARG A 387 -25.27 2.24 -2.93
CA ARG A 387 -25.76 1.04 -3.63
C ARG A 387 -25.55 -0.22 -2.81
N LEU A 388 -26.38 -1.25 -3.03
CA LEU A 388 -26.08 -2.60 -2.59
C LEU A 388 -25.27 -3.32 -3.67
N LEU A 389 -24.09 -3.81 -3.30
CA LEU A 389 -23.20 -4.54 -4.18
C LEU A 389 -22.96 -5.95 -3.67
N GLN A 390 -22.84 -6.90 -4.59
CA GLN A 390 -22.26 -8.19 -4.30
C GLN A 390 -20.78 -8.19 -4.71
N LEU A 391 -19.88 -8.38 -3.75
CA LEU A 391 -18.43 -8.46 -3.94
C LEU A 391 -17.92 -9.86 -3.62
N THR A 392 -16.75 -10.21 -4.16
CA THR A 392 -16.12 -11.51 -3.90
C THR A 392 -14.87 -11.31 -3.05
N PRO A 393 -14.91 -11.58 -1.73
CA PRO A 393 -13.81 -11.24 -0.82
C PRO A 393 -12.52 -12.02 -1.06
N THR A 394 -12.58 -13.13 -1.78
CA THR A 394 -11.44 -13.98 -2.07
C THR A 394 -10.66 -13.57 -3.32
N LEU A 395 -11.13 -12.57 -4.07
CA LEU A 395 -10.38 -11.99 -5.18
C LEU A 395 -9.33 -11.01 -4.66
N ASP A 396 -8.17 -10.99 -5.32
CA ASP A 396 -7.07 -10.06 -5.02
C ASP A 396 -7.47 -8.59 -5.28
N ASP A 397 -8.42 -8.37 -6.20
CA ASP A 397 -9.16 -7.12 -6.36
C ASP A 397 -10.66 -7.41 -6.16
N PRO A 398 -11.29 -6.95 -5.06
CA PRO A 398 -12.70 -7.22 -4.80
C PRO A 398 -13.64 -6.51 -5.77
N THR A 399 -13.13 -5.56 -6.55
CA THR A 399 -13.89 -4.75 -7.53
C THR A 399 -13.75 -5.28 -8.96
N ALA A 400 -12.84 -6.21 -9.23
CA ALA A 400 -12.62 -6.77 -10.56
C ALA A 400 -13.88 -7.47 -11.12
N SER A 401 -14.76 -7.95 -10.25
CA SER A 401 -16.04 -8.53 -10.61
C SER A 401 -17.04 -8.33 -9.49
N TYR A 402 -18.04 -7.46 -9.73
CA TYR A 402 -19.13 -7.18 -8.80
C TYR A 402 -20.49 -7.24 -9.47
N ALA A 403 -21.54 -7.33 -8.66
CA ALA A 403 -22.92 -7.16 -9.11
C ALA A 403 -23.60 -6.02 -8.36
N VAL A 404 -24.51 -5.32 -9.03
CA VAL A 404 -25.39 -4.31 -8.41
C VAL A 404 -26.72 -4.96 -8.08
N LEU A 405 -27.25 -4.64 -6.90
CA LEU A 405 -28.48 -5.21 -6.34
C LEU A 405 -29.49 -4.10 -6.03
N ASP A 406 -30.72 -4.26 -6.50
CA ASP A 406 -31.85 -3.41 -6.12
C ASP A 406 -32.72 -4.11 -5.08
N ILE A 407 -33.33 -3.32 -4.18
CA ILE A 407 -34.30 -3.80 -3.20
C ILE A 407 -35.65 -3.97 -3.90
N VAL A 408 -36.19 -5.19 -3.89
CA VAL A 408 -37.53 -5.48 -4.43
C VAL A 408 -38.59 -5.36 -3.34
N ASP A 409 -38.30 -5.91 -2.16
CA ASP A 409 -39.14 -5.86 -0.97
C ASP A 409 -38.28 -6.07 0.29
N ASP A 410 -38.88 -6.27 1.45
CA ASP A 410 -38.21 -6.46 2.73
C ASP A 410 -37.49 -7.82 2.85
N HIS A 411 -37.64 -8.73 1.89
CA HIS A 411 -37.03 -10.06 1.85
C HIS A 411 -36.24 -10.34 0.56
N THR A 412 -36.28 -9.47 -0.44
CA THR A 412 -35.82 -9.81 -1.79
C THR A 412 -34.98 -8.69 -2.39
N LEU A 413 -33.82 -9.06 -2.91
CA LEU A 413 -33.02 -8.24 -3.81
C LEU A 413 -33.12 -8.74 -5.25
N ARG A 414 -32.66 -7.96 -6.22
CA ARG A 414 -32.55 -8.36 -7.63
C ARG A 414 -31.23 -7.89 -8.22
N TYR A 415 -30.57 -8.77 -8.99
CA TYR A 415 -29.40 -8.37 -9.76
C TYR A 415 -29.79 -7.43 -10.90
N THR A 416 -29.21 -6.23 -10.94
CA THR A 416 -29.46 -5.22 -11.98
C THR A 416 -28.23 -4.91 -12.82
N THR A 417 -27.05 -5.34 -12.38
CA THR A 417 -25.84 -5.37 -13.18
C THR A 417 -25.01 -6.56 -12.75
N THR A 418 -24.47 -7.31 -13.70
CA THR A 418 -23.57 -8.43 -13.43
C THR A 418 -22.49 -8.48 -14.50
N THR A 419 -21.30 -8.93 -14.15
CA THR A 419 -20.24 -9.26 -15.11
C THR A 419 -20.44 -10.68 -15.68
N GLY A 420 -20.22 -10.87 -16.98
CA GLY A 420 -20.15 -12.20 -17.62
C GLY A 420 -21.39 -13.08 -17.46
N TYR A 421 -21.20 -14.30 -16.95
CA TYR A 421 -22.23 -15.35 -16.73
C TYR A 421 -23.12 -15.11 -15.50
N GLY A 422 -23.29 -13.86 -15.08
CA GLY A 422 -24.02 -13.52 -13.87
C GLY A 422 -25.53 -13.69 -13.98
N SER A 423 -26.19 -13.75 -12.81
CA SER A 423 -27.63 -13.94 -12.62
C SER A 423 -28.47 -12.68 -12.92
N TYR A 424 -28.16 -11.93 -13.99
CA TYR A 424 -28.85 -10.68 -14.31
C TYR A 424 -30.38 -10.83 -14.32
N GLY A 425 -31.08 -9.96 -13.60
CA GLY A 425 -32.54 -9.94 -13.49
C GLY A 425 -33.14 -10.95 -12.50
N GLU A 426 -32.35 -11.91 -12.01
CA GLU A 426 -32.80 -12.94 -11.07
C GLU A 426 -32.86 -12.41 -9.62
N PRO A 427 -33.79 -12.93 -8.80
CA PRO A 427 -33.95 -12.50 -7.42
C PRO A 427 -32.95 -13.19 -6.47
N VAL A 428 -32.55 -12.47 -5.42
CA VAL A 428 -31.89 -13.01 -4.23
C VAL A 428 -32.88 -12.95 -3.08
N ARG A 429 -33.33 -14.12 -2.59
CA ARG A 429 -34.38 -14.20 -1.55
C ARG A 429 -33.76 -14.51 -0.20
N TYR A 430 -34.02 -13.68 0.79
CA TYR A 430 -33.52 -13.78 2.16
C TYR A 430 -34.55 -14.42 3.09
N THR A 431 -34.07 -15.33 3.94
CA THR A 431 -34.80 -15.81 5.12
C THR A 431 -34.23 -15.08 6.33
N PHE A 432 -35.07 -14.32 7.05
CA PHE A 432 -34.69 -13.66 8.29
C PHE A 432 -35.26 -14.41 9.50
N GLY A 433 -34.58 -14.32 10.64
CA GLY A 433 -35.11 -14.73 11.95
C GLY A 433 -36.04 -13.66 12.53
N ASP A 434 -36.73 -14.01 13.61
CA ASP A 434 -37.65 -13.11 14.31
C ASP A 434 -36.94 -11.86 14.88
N ASP A 435 -35.63 -11.96 15.12
CA ASP A 435 -34.75 -10.87 15.57
C ASP A 435 -34.18 -10.03 14.42
N GLY A 436 -34.56 -10.32 13.17
CA GLY A 436 -34.06 -9.63 11.98
C GLY A 436 -32.69 -10.11 11.49
N THR A 437 -32.11 -11.14 12.10
CA THR A 437 -30.84 -11.72 11.61
C THR A 437 -31.04 -12.50 10.31
N VAL A 438 -30.08 -12.43 9.39
CA VAL A 438 -30.13 -13.24 8.16
C VAL A 438 -29.86 -14.69 8.50
N LEU A 439 -30.81 -15.60 8.28
CA LEU A 439 -30.62 -17.03 8.49
C LEU A 439 -30.02 -17.72 7.26
N SER A 440 -30.50 -17.34 6.07
CA SER A 440 -30.01 -17.83 4.78
C SER A 440 -30.46 -16.91 3.66
N LEU A 441 -29.84 -17.05 2.49
CA LEU A 441 -30.32 -16.46 1.25
C LEU A 441 -30.22 -17.47 0.10
N ARG A 442 -31.10 -17.34 -0.89
CA ARG A 442 -31.05 -18.11 -2.13
C ARG A 442 -30.80 -17.16 -3.30
N GLY A 443 -29.64 -17.30 -3.93
CA GLY A 443 -29.23 -16.48 -5.09
C GLY A 443 -29.84 -16.95 -6.40
N GLY A 444 -29.53 -16.22 -7.48
CA GLY A 444 -30.11 -16.45 -8.80
C GLY A 444 -29.83 -17.84 -9.38
N SER A 445 -28.63 -18.39 -9.14
CA SER A 445 -28.26 -19.77 -9.50
C SER A 445 -29.05 -20.87 -8.76
N GLY A 446 -29.99 -20.50 -7.89
CA GLY A 446 -30.78 -21.42 -7.07
C GLY A 446 -30.05 -21.98 -5.85
N SER A 447 -28.79 -21.62 -5.66
CA SER A 447 -27.97 -22.07 -4.53
C SER A 447 -28.32 -21.32 -3.24
N THR A 448 -28.37 -22.05 -2.13
CA THR A 448 -28.54 -21.48 -0.79
C THR A 448 -27.18 -21.15 -0.17
N SER A 449 -27.06 -19.95 0.38
CA SER A 449 -25.93 -19.48 1.18
C SER A 449 -26.39 -19.08 2.57
N VAL A 450 -25.48 -19.10 3.53
CA VAL A 450 -25.74 -18.71 4.92
C VAL A 450 -24.67 -17.74 5.41
N PRO A 451 -24.90 -17.00 6.51
CA PRO A 451 -23.83 -16.19 7.12
C PRO A 451 -22.57 -17.02 7.37
N LEU A 452 -21.40 -16.41 7.17
CA LEU A 452 -20.12 -17.12 7.20
C LEU A 452 -19.87 -17.91 8.49
N ASP A 453 -20.27 -17.39 9.65
CA ASP A 453 -20.06 -18.08 10.92
C ASP A 453 -20.92 -19.34 11.03
N ARG A 454 -22.16 -19.30 10.51
CA ARG A 454 -23.02 -20.49 10.40
C ARG A 454 -22.40 -21.51 9.44
N TYR A 455 -21.83 -21.05 8.32
CA TYR A 455 -21.12 -21.92 7.39
C TYR A 455 -19.90 -22.58 8.05
N ARG A 456 -19.07 -21.81 8.76
CA ARG A 456 -17.88 -22.31 9.47
C ARG A 456 -18.24 -23.34 10.54
N ALA A 457 -19.28 -23.07 11.34
CA ALA A 457 -19.77 -24.02 12.34
C ALA A 457 -20.24 -25.33 11.69
N ALA A 458 -20.96 -25.24 10.57
CA ALA A 458 -21.44 -26.40 9.82
C ALA A 458 -20.29 -27.23 9.21
N VAL A 459 -19.24 -26.57 8.69
CA VAL A 459 -18.05 -27.24 8.15
C VAL A 459 -17.24 -27.91 9.26
N ALA A 460 -17.04 -27.24 10.40
CA ALA A 460 -16.29 -27.80 11.53
C ALA A 460 -16.94 -29.05 12.13
N ALA A 461 -18.26 -29.19 11.99
CA ALA A 461 -19.03 -30.34 12.48
C ALA A 461 -19.08 -31.53 11.50
N ARG A 462 -18.34 -31.49 10.37
CA ARG A 462 -18.43 -32.51 9.33
C ARG A 462 -17.08 -32.96 8.80
N ASP A 463 -16.97 -34.28 8.60
CA ASP A 463 -15.83 -34.89 7.93
C ASP A 463 -15.97 -34.82 6.40
N ARG A 464 -17.18 -35.05 5.88
CA ARG A 464 -17.46 -35.09 4.43
C ARG A 464 -18.87 -34.61 4.10
N LEU A 465 -19.04 -33.99 2.93
CA LEU A 465 -20.35 -33.72 2.34
C LEU A 465 -20.76 -34.89 1.42
N THR A 466 -21.89 -35.52 1.72
CA THR A 466 -22.46 -36.64 0.96
C THR A 466 -23.81 -36.24 0.39
N LEU A 467 -24.20 -36.81 -0.76
CA LEU A 467 -25.50 -36.59 -1.35
C LEU A 467 -26.62 -36.93 -0.34
N GLY A 468 -27.55 -35.99 -0.13
CA GLY A 468 -28.64 -36.11 0.85
C GLY A 468 -28.34 -35.40 2.17
N ASP A 469 -27.08 -35.24 2.54
CA ASP A 469 -26.67 -34.60 3.79
C ASP A 469 -26.41 -33.10 3.55
N ARG A 470 -27.45 -32.27 3.66
CA ARG A 470 -27.30 -30.81 3.48
C ARG A 470 -26.25 -30.25 4.45
N LEU A 471 -25.26 -29.50 3.97
CA LEU A 471 -24.21 -28.90 4.81
C LEU A 471 -24.81 -28.10 5.97
N ILE A 472 -25.86 -27.32 5.68
CA ILE A 472 -26.65 -26.62 6.68
C ILE A 472 -28.09 -27.15 6.65
N GLY A 473 -28.62 -27.47 7.83
CA GLY A 473 -30.00 -27.92 8.08
C GLY A 473 -31.02 -26.80 7.97
#